data_AF-A0A4S4C635-F1
#
_entry.id   AF-A0A4S4C635-F1
#
_cell.length_a   1.000
_cell.length_b   1.000
_cell.length_c   1.000
_cell.angle_alpha   90.00
_cell.angle_beta   90.00
_cell.angle_gamma   90.00
#
_symmetry.space_group_name_H-M   'P 1'
#
loop_
_entity.id
_entity.type
_entity.pdbx_description
1 polymer ?
#
loop_
_entity_poly.entity_id
_entity_poly.type
_entity_poly.pdbx_seq_one_letter_code
_entity_poly.pdbx_strand_id
1 'polypeptide(L)'
;MDLDYVGGLLFSSITIMHRGKTMIIPNVVIDTGAAESILSIDAVEELFNDYEPEDQLRFMTGIGGREASVRRKIDLVKFHSFQMQDRQARRRFYSCLPISFIPIVESLQ
;
A
#
# COMPACT_ATOMS: atom_id res chain seq x y z
N MET A 1 1.27 14.51 17.52
CA MET A 1 0.78 13.52 16.55
C MET A 1 -0.58 14.02 16.10
N ASP A 2 -0.77 14.11 14.79
CA ASP A 2 -2.01 14.62 14.20
C ASP A 2 -2.91 13.41 13.92
N LEU A 3 -3.98 13.27 14.69
CA LEU A 3 -4.93 12.15 14.61
C LEU A 3 -6.34 12.70 14.62
N ASP A 4 -7.12 12.32 13.62
CA ASP A 4 -8.52 12.71 13.52
C ASP A 4 -9.43 11.53 13.84
N TYR A 5 -10.32 11.72 14.82
CA TYR A 5 -11.33 10.70 15.15
C TYR A 5 -12.65 11.04 14.46
N VAL A 6 -13.03 10.24 13.46
CA VAL A 6 -14.23 10.49 12.65
C VAL A 6 -15.00 9.18 12.50
N GLY A 7 -16.28 9.18 12.90
CA GLY A 7 -17.17 8.04 12.66
C GLY A 7 -16.71 6.72 13.27
N GLY A 8 -15.98 6.75 14.39
CA GLY A 8 -15.47 5.54 15.03
C GLY A 8 -14.06 5.13 14.61
N LEU A 9 -13.45 5.81 13.65
CA LEU A 9 -12.15 5.48 13.09
C LEU A 9 -11.11 6.56 13.40
N LEU A 10 -9.86 6.14 13.56
CA LEU A 10 -8.71 7.04 13.70
C LEU A 10 -8.04 7.22 12.35
N PHE A 11 -7.93 8.47 11.92
CA PHE A 11 -7.29 8.86 10.67
C PHE A 11 -6.00 9.62 10.93
N SER A 12 -5.08 9.55 9.99
CA SER A 12 -3.87 10.36 9.92
C SER A 12 -3.40 10.49 8.48
N SER A 13 -2.37 11.30 8.25
CA SER A 13 -1.54 11.20 7.05
C SER A 13 -0.32 10.32 7.27
N ILE A 14 0.18 9.73 6.18
CA ILE A 14 1.52 9.13 6.10
C ILE A 14 2.27 9.75 4.93
N THR A 15 3.60 9.71 4.99
CA THR A 15 4.47 10.04 3.86
C THR A 15 5.16 8.77 3.40
N ILE A 16 5.14 8.50 2.09
CA ILE A 16 5.89 7.41 1.49
C ILE A 16 6.92 7.96 0.50
N MET A 17 8.05 7.27 0.38
CA MET A 17 9.09 7.57 -0.59
C MET A 17 9.41 6.34 -1.42
N HIS A 18 9.48 6.51 -2.73
CA HIS A 18 9.86 5.47 -3.68
C HIS A 18 10.70 6.06 -4.82
N ARG A 19 11.87 5.47 -5.07
CA ARG A 19 12.86 5.93 -6.06
C ARG A 19 13.18 7.42 -5.90
N GLY A 20 13.27 7.88 -4.65
CA GLY A 20 13.53 9.28 -4.29
C GLY A 20 12.36 10.24 -4.50
N LYS A 21 11.22 9.80 -5.03
CA LYS A 21 9.98 10.59 -5.10
C LYS A 21 9.18 10.39 -3.82
N THR A 22 8.55 11.46 -3.33
CA THR A 22 7.80 11.47 -2.07
C THR A 22 6.35 11.86 -2.30
N MET A 23 5.44 11.21 -1.58
CA MET A 23 4.01 11.48 -1.60
C MET A 23 3.46 11.52 -0.17
N ILE A 24 2.50 12.40 0.07
CA ILE A 24 1.70 12.41 1.30
C ILE A 24 0.35 11.77 0.98
N ILE A 25 -0.01 10.73 1.74
CA ILE A 25 -1.31 10.08 1.63
C ILE A 25 -2.15 10.53 2.84
N PRO A 26 -3.19 11.37 2.63
CA PRO A 26 -4.08 11.79 3.69
C PRO A 26 -5.09 10.69 4.02
N ASN A 27 -5.80 10.86 5.14
CA ASN A 27 -6.98 10.05 5.51
C ASN A 27 -6.72 8.53 5.55
N VAL A 28 -5.55 8.12 6.06
CA VAL A 28 -5.23 6.71 6.29
C VAL A 28 -5.76 6.28 7.66
N VAL A 29 -6.48 5.17 7.69
CA VAL A 29 -7.00 4.57 8.92
C VAL A 29 -5.88 3.88 9.70
N ILE A 30 -5.82 4.12 11.00
CA ILE A 30 -4.96 3.38 11.93
C ILE A 30 -5.68 2.10 12.34
N ASP A 31 -5.27 0.97 11.75
CA ASP A 31 -5.87 -0.34 11.98
C ASP A 31 -4.91 -1.27 12.73
N THR A 32 -5.21 -1.56 14.00
CA THR A 32 -4.45 -2.52 14.82
C THR A 32 -4.88 -3.97 14.61
N GLY A 33 -6.02 -4.20 13.96
CA GLY A 33 -6.55 -5.52 13.60
C GLY A 33 -5.97 -6.06 12.29
N ALA A 34 -5.39 -5.20 11.46
CA ALA A 34 -4.73 -5.62 10.22
C ALA A 34 -3.29 -6.10 10.47
N ALA A 35 -2.95 -7.25 9.87
CA ALA A 35 -1.59 -7.78 9.89
C ALA A 35 -0.62 -6.96 9.01
N GLU A 36 -1.17 -6.26 8.02
CA GLU A 36 -0.44 -5.57 6.97
C GLU A 36 -1.13 -4.25 6.60
N SER A 37 -0.39 -3.29 6.03
CA SER A 37 -0.94 -2.00 5.61
C SER A 37 -1.34 -2.06 4.14
N ILE A 38 -2.57 -1.65 3.84
CA ILE A 38 -3.12 -1.68 2.49
C ILE A 38 -3.44 -0.25 2.09
N LEU A 39 -3.05 0.13 0.88
CA LEU A 39 -3.34 1.45 0.30
C LEU A 39 -4.17 1.25 -0.97
N SER A 40 -5.12 2.15 -1.20
CA SER A 40 -5.82 2.19 -2.50
C SER A 40 -4.81 2.47 -3.60
N ILE A 41 -4.95 1.82 -4.75
CA ILE A 41 -4.09 2.08 -5.91
C ILE A 41 -4.21 3.52 -6.40
N ASP A 42 -5.43 4.07 -6.36
CA ASP A 42 -5.71 5.45 -6.74
C ASP A 42 -4.99 6.44 -5.83
N ALA A 43 -4.79 6.08 -4.55
CA ALA A 43 -4.10 6.93 -3.59
C ALA A 43 -2.57 6.97 -3.81
N VAL A 44 -2.02 6.08 -4.64
CA VAL A 44 -0.58 5.92 -4.86
C VAL A 44 -0.18 5.92 -6.34
N GLU A 45 -1.11 6.21 -7.24
CA GLU A 45 -0.92 6.13 -8.69
C GLU A 45 0.29 6.97 -9.18
N GLU A 46 0.50 8.17 -8.62
CA GLU A 46 1.62 9.02 -9.02
C GLU A 46 3.00 8.42 -8.71
N LEU A 47 3.09 7.56 -7.70
CA LEU A 47 4.31 6.83 -7.35
C LEU A 47 4.39 5.45 -7.99
N PHE A 48 3.25 4.78 -8.19
CA PHE A 48 3.14 3.39 -8.64
C PHE A 48 2.27 3.27 -9.88
N ASN A 49 2.69 3.92 -10.96
CA ASN A 49 1.95 3.98 -12.22
C ASN A 49 2.10 2.73 -13.11
N ASP A 50 3.18 1.96 -12.92
CA ASP A 50 3.47 0.74 -13.66
C ASP A 50 3.93 -0.37 -12.72
N TYR A 51 3.81 -1.63 -13.16
CA TYR A 51 4.40 -2.78 -12.47
C TYR A 51 5.93 -2.78 -12.53
N GLU A 52 6.55 -3.21 -11.43
CA GLU A 52 8.00 -3.37 -11.33
C GLU A 52 8.39 -4.86 -11.23
N PRO A 53 9.56 -5.28 -11.74
CA PRO A 53 9.98 -6.69 -11.70
C PRO A 53 10.02 -7.31 -10.30
N GLU A 54 10.25 -6.49 -9.27
CA GLU A 54 10.33 -6.93 -7.87
C GLU A 54 8.95 -6.99 -7.17
N ASP A 55 7.88 -6.57 -7.85
CA ASP A 55 6.54 -6.62 -7.31
C ASP A 55 6.07 -8.07 -7.10
N GLN A 56 5.28 -8.27 -6.04
CA GLN A 56 4.74 -9.59 -5.72
C GLN A 56 3.22 -9.55 -5.68
N LEU A 57 2.57 -10.44 -6.44
CA LEU A 57 1.14 -10.68 -6.30
C LEU A 57 0.85 -11.40 -4.98
N ARG A 58 -0.10 -10.86 -4.22
CA ARG A 58 -0.41 -11.30 -2.87
C ARG A 58 -1.92 -11.36 -2.68
N PHE A 59 -2.37 -12.40 -1.98
CA PHE A 59 -3.77 -12.60 -1.66
C PHE A 59 -4.00 -12.32 -0.18
N MET A 60 -5.00 -11.52 0.11
CA MET A 60 -5.40 -11.13 1.46
C MET A 60 -6.80 -11.65 1.72
N THR A 61 -7.09 -12.06 2.96
CA THR A 61 -8.41 -12.54 3.35
C THR A 61 -8.96 -11.68 4.48
N GLY A 62 -10.18 -11.17 4.29
CA GLY A 62 -10.93 -10.46 5.32
C GLY A 62 -12.37 -10.96 5.40
N ILE A 63 -13.23 -10.20 6.08
CA ILE A 63 -14.67 -10.52 6.19
C ILE A 63 -15.31 -10.62 4.79
N GLY A 64 -14.86 -9.82 3.83
CA GLY A 64 -15.34 -9.82 2.43
C GLY A 64 -14.80 -10.97 1.56
N GLY A 65 -13.99 -11.88 2.10
CA GLY A 65 -13.37 -12.96 1.35
C GLY A 65 -11.94 -12.63 0.90
N ARG A 66 -11.52 -13.21 -0.23
CA ARG A 66 -10.13 -13.16 -0.72
C ARG A 66 -9.96 -12.11 -1.82
N GLU A 67 -9.04 -11.18 -1.60
CA GLU A 67 -8.70 -10.11 -2.55
C GLU A 67 -7.23 -10.21 -3.00
N ALA A 68 -6.96 -9.74 -4.21
CA ALA A 68 -5.62 -9.70 -4.79
C ALA A 68 -5.03 -8.29 -4.67
N SER A 69 -3.73 -8.23 -4.39
CA SER A 69 -2.98 -6.99 -4.27
C SER A 69 -1.54 -7.14 -4.76
N VAL A 70 -0.93 -6.04 -5.15
CA VAL A 70 0.49 -5.94 -5.47
C VAL A 70 1.24 -5.43 -4.26
N ARG A 71 2.27 -6.17 -3.88
CA ARG A 71 3.23 -5.73 -2.89
C ARG A 71 4.42 -5.08 -3.56
N ARG A 72 4.62 -3.81 -3.25
CA ARG A 72 5.79 -3.04 -3.69
C ARG A 72 6.74 -2.74 -2.55
N LYS A 73 8.02 -2.78 -2.85
CA LYS A 73 9.09 -2.34 -1.95
C LYS A 73 9.25 -0.82 -2.09
N ILE A 74 9.32 -0.12 -0.95
CA ILE A 74 9.45 1.35 -0.90
C ILE A 74 10.66 1.75 -0.05
N ASP A 75 11.19 2.94 -0.30
CA ASP A 75 12.41 3.41 0.35
C ASP A 75 12.15 3.78 1.80
N LEU A 76 11.03 4.46 2.06
CA LEU A 76 10.70 4.99 3.38
C LEU A 76 9.19 5.16 3.58
N VAL A 77 8.78 4.94 4.82
CA VAL A 77 7.49 5.40 5.36
C VAL A 77 7.77 6.31 6.52
N LYS A 78 7.08 7.44 6.57
CA LYS A 78 7.09 8.35 7.70
C LYS A 78 5.68 8.58 8.19
N PHE A 79 5.54 8.49 9.50
CA PHE A 79 4.33 8.76 10.23
C PHE A 79 4.68 9.75 11.34
N HIS A 80 4.27 11.01 11.17
CA HIS A 80 4.67 12.09 12.05
C HIS A 80 6.21 12.19 12.20
N SER A 81 6.75 12.07 13.40
CA SER A 81 8.19 12.06 13.68
C SER A 81 8.85 10.67 13.51
N PHE A 82 8.05 9.61 13.41
CA PHE A 82 8.55 8.26 13.20
C PHE A 82 8.84 8.03 11.72
N GLN A 83 10.00 7.44 11.42
CA GLN A 83 10.39 7.07 10.07
C GLN A 83 10.97 5.67 10.04
N MET A 84 10.67 4.94 8.98
CA MET A 84 11.08 3.57 8.77
C MET A 84 11.58 3.43 7.33
N GLN A 85 12.87 3.13 7.17
CA GLN A 85 13.51 2.93 5.87
C GLN A 85 13.53 1.45 5.50
N ASP A 86 13.67 1.12 4.23
CA ASP A 86 13.69 -0.25 3.68
C ASP A 86 14.44 -1.31 4.52
N ARG A 87 15.62 -0.99 5.07
CA ARG A 87 16.38 -1.91 5.95
C ARG A 87 15.64 -2.32 7.23
N GLN A 88 14.68 -1.52 7.68
CA GLN A 88 13.81 -1.74 8.86
C GLN A 88 12.33 -1.87 8.46
N ALA A 89 11.95 -1.44 7.24
CA ALA A 89 10.60 -1.40 6.71
C ALA A 89 10.13 -2.75 6.16
N ARG A 90 10.34 -3.83 6.92
CA ARG A 90 9.71 -5.12 6.62
C ARG A 90 8.19 -5.13 6.87
N ARG A 91 7.57 -3.97 7.09
CA ARG A 91 6.11 -3.78 7.18
C ARG A 91 5.61 -3.26 5.84
N ARG A 92 4.60 -3.97 5.34
CA ARG A 92 4.39 -4.27 3.92
C ARG A 92 3.20 -3.46 3.43
N PHE A 93 3.35 -2.81 2.28
CA PHE A 93 2.29 -2.04 1.63
C PHE A 93 1.79 -2.78 0.40
N TYR A 94 0.49 -2.74 0.22
CA TYR A 94 -0.23 -3.45 -0.84
C TYR A 94 -1.14 -2.48 -1.58
N SER A 95 -1.08 -2.46 -2.90
CA SER A 95 -2.06 -1.79 -3.75
C SER A 95 -3.03 -2.83 -4.33
N CYS A 96 -4.34 -2.60 -4.21
CA CYS A 96 -5.34 -3.47 -4.84
C CYS A 96 -5.36 -3.23 -6.35
N LEU A 97 -5.31 -4.30 -7.15
CA LEU A 97 -5.27 -4.18 -8.60
C LEU A 97 -6.65 -3.85 -9.19
N PRO A 98 -6.76 -2.86 -10.09
CA PRO A 98 -7.90 -2.76 -10.98
C PRO A 98 -7.79 -3.89 -12.01
N ILE A 99 -8.89 -4.61 -12.20
CA ILE A 99 -9.01 -5.85 -13.01
C ILE A 99 -8.84 -5.60 -14.53
N SER A 100 -8.46 -4.40 -14.98
CA SER A 100 -8.47 -4.03 -16.40
C SER A 100 -7.19 -4.31 -17.20
N PHE A 101 -6.08 -4.73 -16.60
CA PHE A 101 -4.84 -5.02 -17.34
C PHE A 101 -4.10 -6.25 -16.77
N ILE A 102 -4.72 -7.42 -16.91
CA ILE A 102 -3.95 -8.66 -17.07
C ILE A 102 -4.07 -9.01 -18.55
N PRO A 103 -3.05 -8.75 -19.41
CA PRO A 103 -2.97 -9.51 -20.64
C PRO A 103 -2.83 -10.97 -20.23
N ILE A 104 -3.89 -11.72 -20.49
CA ILE A 104 -3.89 -13.18 -20.46
C ILE A 104 -2.74 -13.57 -21.38
N VAL A 105 -1.61 -14.00 -20.80
CA VAL A 105 -0.61 -14.73 -21.55
C VAL A 105 -1.30 -16.02 -21.97
N GLU A 106 -1.62 -16.07 -23.26
CA GLU A 106 -2.12 -17.24 -23.95
C GLU A 106 -1.24 -18.46 -23.61
N SER A 107 -1.94 -19.55 -23.32
CA SER A 107 -1.54 -20.93 -23.59
C SER A 107 -0.11 -21.34 -23.20
N LEU A 108 -0.04 -22.05 -22.08
CA LEU A 108 0.75 -23.28 -22.00
C LEU A 108 0.56 -24.10 -23.29
N GLN A 109 1.67 -24.59 -23.84
CA GLN A 109 1.66 -25.80 -24.68
C GLN A 109 1.05 -26.97 -23.92
#